data_AF-A0A2A2KCE1-F1
#
_entry.id   AF-A0A2A2KCE1-F1
#
_cell.length_a   1.000
_cell.length_b   1.000
_cell.length_c   1.000
_cell.angle_alpha   90.00
_cell.angle_beta   90.00
_cell.angle_gamma   90.00
#
_symmetry.space_group_name_H-M   'P 1'
#
loop_
_entity.id
_entity.type
_entity.pdbx_description
1 polymer ?
#
loop_
_entity_poly.entity_id
_entity_poly.type
_entity_poly.pdbx_seq_one_letter_code
_entity_poly.pdbx_strand_id
1 'polypeptide(L)'
;MASYAYNFAAAGVPGLTFMTRYLSGDNGRAGEAGIKEWERDAELAYVVQGGPLKGLGVRLRNYVYRSDFARGRDSNRVYLTYDIALCDFQIGIIGTAFTLVYAIAGLPLARIADTGSRSKLMGWGLLAWSGLTAVNGMVGSFWSFLLVRMGVGIGEASYAPAANSLIGDLFPAGRRARAMCIFMLGLPLGLLLAFFTIGAMVEAFGTWRAPFFIAAVPGVLLALFIFMIREPARGAAETVAITQTPLDRPLRRRYFALTLHDAAVATGMIVGLSGLVGLTLGGWMADKVHQRFANGRLVFAALSMLVATLCTAWALHAGRIELGGFVAVFGAQGLHDAMYLIPVALLLTMVFLLAASRCFSRDAQRMREGMVLDGAAVAGQAAQA
;
A
#
# COMPACT_ATOMS: atom_id res chain seq x y z
N MET A 1 -1.14 -33.42 19.30
CA MET A 1 -2.25 -32.60 18.77
C MET A 1 -3.12 -33.45 17.86
N ALA A 2 -4.44 -33.47 18.08
CA ALA A 2 -5.41 -34.15 17.22
C ALA A 2 -6.30 -33.11 16.54
N SER A 3 -6.47 -33.19 15.22
CA SER A 3 -7.40 -32.32 14.49
C SER A 3 -8.23 -33.12 13.51
N TYR A 4 -9.53 -32.86 13.48
CA TYR A 4 -10.47 -33.46 12.54
C TYR A 4 -11.26 -32.35 11.86
N ALA A 5 -11.34 -32.38 10.54
CA ALA A 5 -12.15 -31.45 9.75
C ALA A 5 -12.97 -32.24 8.74
N TYR A 6 -14.26 -31.95 8.67
CA TYR A 6 -15.20 -32.61 7.77
C TYR A 6 -16.07 -31.60 7.04
N ASN A 7 -16.19 -31.78 5.73
CA ASN A 7 -17.06 -30.98 4.86
C ASN A 7 -18.27 -31.82 4.46
N PHE A 8 -19.46 -31.37 4.85
CA PHE A 8 -20.71 -32.11 4.63
C PHE A 8 -21.28 -31.92 3.21
N ALA A 9 -20.57 -31.26 2.30
CA ALA A 9 -20.99 -31.13 0.90
C ALA A 9 -21.24 -32.50 0.24
N ALA A 10 -20.37 -33.48 0.48
CA ALA A 10 -20.54 -34.85 -0.04
C ALA A 10 -21.69 -35.62 0.65
N ALA A 11 -22.10 -35.18 1.84
CA ALA A 11 -23.22 -35.74 2.61
C ALA A 11 -24.56 -35.04 2.31
N GLY A 12 -24.61 -34.17 1.30
CA GLY A 12 -25.84 -33.49 0.85
C GLY A 12 -26.17 -32.18 1.57
N VAL A 13 -25.30 -31.69 2.47
CA VAL A 13 -25.47 -30.40 3.15
C VAL A 13 -24.33 -29.46 2.76
N PRO A 14 -24.37 -28.87 1.55
CA PRO A 14 -23.34 -27.94 1.09
C PRO A 14 -23.32 -26.68 1.96
N GLY A 15 -22.12 -26.25 2.36
CA GLY A 15 -21.91 -25.09 3.23
C GLY A 15 -21.81 -25.42 4.71
N LEU A 16 -22.10 -26.66 5.15
CA LEU A 16 -21.85 -27.12 6.52
C LEU A 16 -20.45 -27.72 6.64
N THR A 17 -19.68 -27.23 7.62
CA THR A 17 -18.34 -27.71 7.94
C THR A 17 -18.20 -27.88 9.44
N PHE A 18 -17.51 -28.93 9.86
CA PHE A 18 -17.16 -29.18 11.25
C PHE A 18 -15.66 -29.33 11.36
N MET A 19 -15.07 -28.68 12.36
CA MET A 19 -13.67 -28.81 12.70
C MET A 19 -13.56 -28.97 14.21
N THR A 20 -12.75 -29.90 14.67
CA THR A 20 -12.39 -29.99 16.08
C THR A 20 -10.90 -30.20 16.20
N ARG A 21 -10.30 -29.49 17.15
CA ARG A 21 -8.90 -29.56 17.47
C ARG A 21 -8.76 -29.79 18.96
N TYR A 22 -7.95 -30.77 19.31
CA TYR A 22 -7.56 -31.07 20.68
C TYR A 22 -6.04 -30.97 20.79
N LEU A 23 -5.57 -30.08 21.64
CA LEU A 23 -4.17 -29.96 22.03
C LEU A 23 -4.05 -30.36 23.49
N SER A 24 -3.02 -31.13 23.82
CA SER A 24 -2.64 -31.45 25.19
C SER A 24 -1.13 -31.26 25.26
N GLY A 25 -0.64 -30.65 26.33
CA GLY A 25 0.77 -30.39 26.55
C GLY A 25 1.11 -30.62 28.02
N ASP A 26 2.34 -31.08 28.26
CA ASP A 26 2.92 -31.26 29.59
C ASP A 26 4.15 -30.34 29.70
N ASN A 27 4.43 -29.82 30.90
CA ASN A 27 5.51 -28.86 31.21
C ASN A 27 5.35 -27.50 30.52
N GLY A 28 4.43 -26.67 31.02
CA GLY A 28 4.22 -25.30 30.54
C GLY A 28 5.47 -24.40 30.59
N ARG A 29 5.39 -23.19 30.02
CA ARG A 29 6.49 -22.20 29.88
C ARG A 29 7.23 -21.79 31.17
N ALA A 30 6.82 -22.26 32.34
CA ALA A 30 7.39 -21.94 33.65
C ALA A 30 8.60 -22.80 34.06
N GLY A 31 8.92 -23.89 33.33
CA GLY A 31 10.08 -24.73 33.63
C GLY A 31 9.94 -25.63 34.88
N GLU A 32 8.76 -25.68 35.49
CA GLU A 32 8.43 -26.60 36.58
C GLU A 32 7.89 -27.93 36.03
N ALA A 33 8.47 -29.04 36.48
CA ALA A 33 8.11 -30.37 36.03
C ALA A 33 6.75 -30.81 36.61
N GLY A 34 5.86 -31.31 35.75
CA GLY A 34 4.60 -31.95 36.16
C GLY A 34 3.31 -31.14 35.93
N ILE A 35 3.41 -29.96 35.31
CA ILE A 35 2.27 -29.10 34.98
C ILE A 35 1.60 -29.58 33.69
N LYS A 36 0.28 -29.85 33.72
CA LYS A 36 -0.49 -30.28 32.54
C LYS A 36 -1.36 -29.15 32.00
N GLU A 37 -1.49 -29.08 30.68
CA GLU A 37 -2.44 -28.21 30.01
C GLU A 37 -3.13 -28.91 28.84
N TRP A 38 -4.39 -28.57 28.60
CA TRP A 38 -5.12 -29.02 27.43
C TRP A 38 -6.07 -27.96 26.90
N GLU A 39 -6.23 -27.97 25.59
CA GLU A 39 -7.09 -27.09 24.83
C GLU A 39 -7.98 -27.92 23.90
N ARG A 40 -9.27 -27.61 23.88
CA ARG A 40 -10.21 -28.12 22.89
C ARG A 40 -10.86 -26.94 22.18
N ASP A 41 -10.77 -26.94 20.87
CA ASP A 41 -11.42 -25.97 20.00
C ASP A 41 -12.31 -26.71 18.99
N ALA A 42 -13.62 -26.66 19.21
CA ALA A 42 -14.61 -27.24 18.32
C ALA A 42 -15.38 -26.13 17.60
N GLU A 43 -15.39 -26.18 16.27
CA GLU A 43 -16.05 -25.24 15.39
C GLU A 43 -17.06 -25.95 14.49
N LEU A 44 -18.30 -25.49 14.47
CA LEU A 44 -19.34 -25.89 13.54
C LEU A 44 -19.78 -24.65 12.77
N ALA A 45 -19.61 -24.65 11.44
CA ALA A 45 -19.96 -23.51 10.60
C ALA A 45 -20.90 -23.92 9.48
N TYR A 46 -21.96 -23.15 9.27
CA TYR A 46 -22.91 -23.31 8.16
C TYR A 46 -23.05 -22.00 7.39
N VAL A 47 -22.82 -22.05 6.08
CA VAL A 47 -23.04 -20.91 5.18
C VAL A 47 -24.18 -21.22 4.22
N VAL A 48 -25.20 -20.37 4.21
CA VAL A 48 -26.35 -20.47 3.30
C VAL A 48 -25.87 -20.32 1.85
N GLN A 49 -26.14 -21.33 1.03
CA GLN A 49 -25.62 -21.41 -0.34
C GLN A 49 -26.53 -20.76 -1.40
N GLY A 50 -27.81 -20.51 -1.09
CA GLY A 50 -28.81 -20.04 -2.06
C GLY A 50 -29.93 -19.19 -1.45
N GLY A 51 -30.73 -18.58 -2.32
CA GLY A 51 -31.84 -17.71 -1.92
C GLY A 51 -31.42 -16.31 -1.42
N PRO A 52 -32.36 -15.53 -0.86
CA PRO A 52 -32.12 -14.15 -0.41
C PRO A 52 -31.11 -14.04 0.75
N LEU A 53 -30.84 -15.14 1.47
CA LEU A 53 -29.87 -15.20 2.56
C LEU A 53 -28.54 -15.84 2.15
N LYS A 54 -28.27 -16.03 0.85
CA LYS A 54 -26.99 -16.56 0.36
C LYS A 54 -25.82 -15.75 0.93
N GLY A 55 -24.83 -16.44 1.49
CA GLY A 55 -23.68 -15.84 2.16
C GLY A 55 -23.83 -15.62 3.67
N LEU A 56 -25.03 -15.83 4.23
CA LEU A 56 -25.21 -15.84 5.69
C LEU A 56 -24.55 -17.08 6.29
N GLY A 57 -23.46 -16.86 7.02
CA GLY A 57 -22.70 -17.84 7.77
C GLY A 57 -23.00 -17.79 9.26
N VAL A 58 -23.42 -18.91 9.85
CA VAL A 58 -23.47 -19.09 11.30
C VAL A 58 -22.32 -20.00 11.68
N ARG A 59 -21.47 -19.57 12.61
CA ARG A 59 -20.38 -20.38 13.14
C ARG A 59 -20.42 -20.42 14.65
N LEU A 60 -20.46 -21.62 15.19
CA LEU A 60 -20.45 -21.92 16.60
C LEU A 60 -19.06 -22.44 16.94
N ARG A 61 -18.36 -21.72 17.82
CA ARG A 61 -17.05 -22.12 18.32
C ARG A 61 -17.10 -22.34 19.83
N ASN A 62 -16.80 -23.56 20.26
CA ASN A 62 -16.60 -23.93 21.65
C ASN A 62 -15.10 -24.11 21.88
N TYR A 63 -14.54 -23.18 22.65
CA TYR A 63 -13.14 -23.20 23.07
C TYR A 63 -13.06 -23.47 24.57
N VAL A 64 -12.30 -24.49 24.96
CA VAL A 64 -12.06 -24.86 26.35
C VAL A 64 -10.56 -24.99 26.53
N TYR A 65 -10.00 -24.16 27.40
CA TYR A 65 -8.62 -24.25 27.84
C TYR A 65 -8.57 -24.55 29.33
N ARG A 66 -7.73 -25.50 29.71
CA ARG A 66 -7.47 -25.90 31.09
C ARG A 66 -5.97 -26.04 31.27
N SER A 67 -5.50 -25.57 32.41
CA SER A 67 -4.09 -25.56 32.77
C SER A 67 -3.98 -25.56 34.28
N ASP A 68 -2.95 -26.22 34.81
CA ASP A 68 -2.67 -26.24 36.25
C ASP A 68 -2.06 -24.91 36.75
N PHE A 69 -1.45 -24.11 35.86
CA PHE A 69 -0.77 -22.85 36.20
C PHE A 69 -1.60 -21.60 35.89
N ALA A 70 -2.57 -21.70 34.97
CA ALA A 70 -3.40 -20.59 34.53
C ALA A 70 -4.88 -20.88 34.76
N ARG A 71 -5.66 -19.83 35.06
CA ARG A 71 -7.12 -19.95 35.13
C ARG A 71 -7.67 -20.50 33.82
N GLY A 72 -8.39 -21.62 33.91
CA GLY A 72 -9.09 -22.21 32.78
C GLY A 72 -10.00 -21.19 32.10
N ARG A 73 -10.08 -21.28 30.77
CA ARG A 73 -10.88 -20.36 29.94
C ARG A 73 -11.86 -21.18 29.11
N ASP A 74 -13.14 -21.01 29.40
CA ASP A 74 -14.22 -21.49 28.55
C ASP A 74 -14.79 -20.34 27.75
N SER A 75 -14.97 -20.56 26.46
CA SER A 75 -15.52 -19.56 25.56
C SER A 75 -16.43 -20.24 24.55
N ASN A 76 -17.72 -19.96 24.66
CA ASN A 76 -18.71 -20.25 23.62
C ASN A 76 -18.94 -18.99 22.80
N ARG A 77 -18.59 -19.03 21.51
CA ARG A 77 -18.75 -17.89 20.61
C ARG A 77 -19.65 -18.29 19.45
N VAL A 78 -20.65 -17.46 19.21
CA VAL A 78 -21.49 -17.55 18.02
C VAL A 78 -21.10 -16.39 17.11
N TYR A 79 -20.61 -16.73 15.93
CA TYR A 79 -20.30 -15.79 14.87
C TYR A 79 -21.45 -15.81 13.87
N LEU A 80 -22.06 -14.65 13.66
CA LEU A 80 -22.97 -14.40 12.55
C LEU A 80 -22.20 -13.57 11.54
N THR A 81 -21.94 -14.18 10.38
CA THR A 81 -21.17 -13.58 9.29
C THR A 81 -22.10 -13.48 8.09
N TYR A 82 -22.02 -12.38 7.34
CA TYR A 82 -22.70 -12.30 6.05
C TYR A 82 -21.63 -11.98 5.01
N ASP A 83 -21.20 -13.01 4.31
CA ASP A 83 -20.17 -12.92 3.29
C ASP A 83 -20.79 -12.34 2.03
N ILE A 84 -20.49 -11.07 1.76
CA ILE A 84 -20.84 -10.43 0.50
C ILE A 84 -19.94 -11.06 -0.57
N ALA A 85 -20.48 -12.01 -1.33
CA ALA A 85 -19.81 -12.56 -2.51
C ALA A 85 -19.64 -11.45 -3.55
N LEU A 86 -18.45 -10.84 -3.61
CA LEU A 86 -18.10 -9.85 -4.61
C LEU A 86 -17.75 -10.55 -5.92
N CYS A 87 -18.27 -10.05 -7.05
CA CYS A 87 -17.82 -10.52 -8.36
C CYS A 87 -16.49 -9.86 -8.75
N ASP A 88 -15.73 -10.47 -9.67
CA ASP A 88 -14.44 -9.95 -10.13
C ASP A 88 -14.54 -8.50 -10.66
N PHE A 89 -15.68 -8.16 -11.28
CA PHE A 89 -15.98 -6.79 -11.69
C PHE A 89 -16.03 -5.81 -10.50
N GLN A 90 -16.66 -6.20 -9.39
CA GLN A 90 -16.74 -5.38 -8.18
C GLN A 90 -15.37 -5.19 -7.52
N ILE A 91 -14.50 -6.20 -7.55
CA ILE A 91 -13.13 -6.06 -7.05
C ILE A 91 -12.33 -5.11 -7.96
N GLY A 92 -12.46 -5.27 -9.29
CA GLY A 92 -11.75 -4.44 -10.27
C GLY A 92 -12.18 -2.96 -10.28
N ILE A 93 -13.47 -2.69 -10.08
CA ILE A 93 -13.97 -1.30 -10.09
C ILE A 93 -13.53 -0.50 -8.87
N ILE A 94 -13.23 -1.14 -7.72
CA ILE A 94 -12.74 -0.43 -6.53
C ILE A 94 -11.46 0.35 -6.84
N GLY A 95 -10.45 -0.31 -7.43
CA GLY A 95 -9.18 0.34 -7.77
C GLY A 95 -9.31 1.31 -8.94
N THR A 96 -10.07 0.93 -9.96
CA THR A 96 -10.25 1.74 -11.17
C THR A 96 -11.00 3.04 -10.88
N ALA A 97 -12.12 2.98 -10.15
CA ALA A 97 -12.91 4.15 -9.79
C ALA A 97 -12.12 5.11 -8.89
N PHE A 98 -11.40 4.58 -7.90
CA PHE A 98 -10.49 5.37 -7.07
C PHE A 98 -9.47 6.13 -7.93
N THR A 99 -8.80 5.44 -8.85
CA THR A 99 -7.75 6.02 -9.70
C THR A 99 -8.31 7.11 -10.62
N LEU A 100 -9.48 6.86 -11.23
CA LEU A 100 -10.13 7.82 -12.11
C LEU A 100 -10.54 9.09 -11.36
N VAL A 101 -11.19 8.93 -10.20
CA VAL A 101 -11.61 10.07 -9.36
C VAL A 101 -10.41 10.85 -8.85
N TYR A 102 -9.36 10.17 -8.39
CA TYR A 102 -8.10 10.79 -7.98
C TYR A 102 -7.51 11.65 -9.10
N ALA A 103 -7.43 11.11 -10.32
CA ALA A 103 -6.87 11.83 -11.47
C ALA A 103 -7.70 13.06 -11.86
N ILE A 104 -9.03 12.91 -11.89
CA ILE A 104 -9.95 14.02 -12.23
C ILE A 104 -9.93 15.09 -11.12
N ALA A 105 -9.94 14.69 -9.85
CA ALA A 105 -9.92 15.59 -8.71
C ALA A 105 -8.59 16.33 -8.55
N GLY A 106 -7.47 15.71 -8.96
CA GLY A 106 -6.15 16.32 -8.92
C GLY A 106 -6.06 17.64 -9.71
N LEU A 107 -6.73 17.74 -10.86
CA LEU A 107 -6.72 18.94 -11.71
C LEU A 107 -7.31 20.20 -11.03
N PRO A 108 -8.57 20.20 -10.53
CA PRO A 108 -9.12 21.35 -9.84
C PRO A 108 -8.41 21.61 -8.50
N LEU A 109 -8.02 20.57 -7.76
CA LEU A 109 -7.33 20.75 -6.48
C LEU A 109 -5.93 21.36 -6.68
N ALA A 110 -5.22 21.01 -7.74
CA ALA A 110 -3.96 21.65 -8.11
C ALA A 110 -4.16 23.14 -8.44
N ARG A 111 -5.22 23.50 -9.19
CA ARG A 111 -5.56 24.92 -9.44
C ARG A 111 -5.88 25.68 -8.16
N ILE A 112 -6.57 25.04 -7.21
CA ILE A 112 -6.85 25.63 -5.88
C ILE A 112 -5.55 25.78 -5.10
N ALA A 113 -4.61 24.83 -5.19
CA ALA A 113 -3.29 24.95 -4.58
C ALA A 113 -2.49 26.13 -5.17
N ASP A 114 -2.62 26.36 -6.48
CA ASP A 114 -1.92 27.43 -7.20
C ASP A 114 -2.50 28.82 -6.97
N THR A 115 -3.74 28.95 -6.48
CA THR A 115 -4.41 30.24 -6.28
C THR A 115 -4.72 30.55 -4.81
N GLY A 116 -4.90 29.50 -3.99
CA GLY A 116 -5.21 29.59 -2.57
C GLY A 116 -4.01 29.32 -1.64
N SER A 117 -4.33 28.99 -0.39
CA SER A 117 -3.37 28.54 0.62
C SER A 117 -3.19 27.02 0.53
N ARG A 118 -1.96 26.60 0.26
CA ARG A 118 -1.57 25.18 0.16
C ARG A 118 -1.70 24.49 1.51
N SER A 119 -1.29 25.18 2.59
CA SER A 119 -1.43 24.69 3.96
C SER A 119 -2.88 24.35 4.30
N LYS A 120 -3.82 25.28 4.05
CA LYS A 120 -5.26 25.02 4.30
C LYS A 120 -5.81 23.91 3.42
N LEU A 121 -5.44 23.87 2.14
CA LEU A 121 -5.88 22.82 1.22
C LEU A 121 -5.41 21.43 1.70
N MET A 122 -4.13 21.30 2.08
CA MET A 122 -3.57 20.06 2.62
C MET A 122 -4.24 19.65 3.93
N GLY A 123 -4.50 20.61 4.83
CA GLY A 123 -5.17 20.33 6.10
C GLY A 123 -6.60 19.80 5.90
N TRP A 124 -7.40 20.47 5.06
CA TRP A 124 -8.75 20.00 4.75
C TRP A 124 -8.75 18.67 3.99
N GLY A 125 -7.84 18.49 3.04
CA GLY A 125 -7.67 17.25 2.30
C GLY A 125 -7.31 16.07 3.20
N LEU A 126 -6.35 16.25 4.11
CA LEU A 126 -5.93 15.22 5.06
C LEU A 126 -7.03 14.92 6.09
N LEU A 127 -7.76 15.93 6.55
CA LEU A 127 -8.87 15.76 7.47
C LEU A 127 -10.02 14.98 6.82
N ALA A 128 -10.38 15.32 5.58
CA ALA A 128 -11.39 14.60 4.80
C ALA A 128 -10.96 13.16 4.51
N TRP A 129 -9.70 12.96 4.10
CA TRP A 129 -9.13 11.63 3.90
C TRP A 129 -9.23 10.79 5.18
N SER A 130 -8.73 11.30 6.30
CA SER A 130 -8.71 10.57 7.58
C SER A 130 -10.12 10.26 8.09
N GLY A 131 -11.04 11.22 7.99
CA GLY A 131 -12.44 11.03 8.34
C GLY A 131 -13.11 9.95 7.50
N LEU A 132 -12.91 9.99 6.17
CA LEU A 132 -13.45 8.97 5.26
C LEU A 132 -12.80 7.60 5.48
N THR A 133 -11.52 7.54 5.88
CA THR A 133 -10.87 6.29 6.29
C THR A 133 -11.56 5.70 7.52
N ALA A 134 -11.92 6.49 8.53
CA ALA A 134 -12.71 6.01 9.67
C ALA A 134 -14.11 5.53 9.25
N VAL A 135 -14.80 6.30 8.40
CA VAL A 135 -16.11 5.91 7.84
C VAL A 135 -16.01 4.59 7.07
N ASN A 136 -14.91 4.33 6.38
CA ASN A 136 -14.68 3.06 5.67
C ASN A 136 -14.72 1.85 6.63
N GLY A 137 -14.27 2.03 7.87
CA GLY A 137 -14.39 1.03 8.94
C GLY A 137 -15.81 0.83 9.46
N MET A 138 -16.79 1.66 9.06
CA MET A 138 -18.21 1.56 9.44
C MET A 138 -19.10 1.03 8.32
N VAL A 139 -18.59 0.98 7.09
CA VAL A 139 -19.37 0.55 5.93
C VAL A 139 -19.73 -0.95 5.96
N GLY A 140 -21.00 -1.25 5.70
CA GLY A 140 -21.54 -2.62 5.56
C GLY A 140 -21.97 -3.03 4.15
N SER A 141 -21.95 -2.11 3.17
CA SER A 141 -22.37 -2.38 1.79
C SER A 141 -21.28 -2.02 0.78
N PHE A 142 -21.18 -2.79 -0.29
CA PHE A 142 -20.20 -2.59 -1.37
C PHE A 142 -20.27 -1.19 -1.98
N TRP A 143 -21.46 -0.69 -2.30
CA TRP A 143 -21.61 0.61 -2.97
C TRP A 143 -21.23 1.77 -2.06
N SER A 144 -21.59 1.70 -0.78
CA SER A 144 -21.09 2.66 0.21
C SER A 144 -19.57 2.59 0.39
N PHE A 145 -18.98 1.40 0.26
CA PHE A 145 -17.53 1.22 0.39
C PHE A 145 -16.82 1.87 -0.78
N LEU A 146 -17.33 1.62 -1.99
CA LEU A 146 -16.85 2.25 -3.22
C LEU A 146 -16.94 3.78 -3.16
N LEU A 147 -18.08 4.33 -2.71
CA LEU A 147 -18.29 5.78 -2.57
C LEU A 147 -17.29 6.40 -1.60
N VAL A 148 -17.11 5.80 -0.42
CA VAL A 148 -16.15 6.28 0.58
C VAL A 148 -14.72 6.21 0.04
N ARG A 149 -14.36 5.14 -0.69
CA ARG A 149 -13.05 5.04 -1.36
C ARG A 149 -12.83 6.12 -2.40
N MET A 150 -13.82 6.41 -3.24
CA MET A 150 -13.72 7.53 -4.19
C MET A 150 -13.52 8.86 -3.46
N GLY A 151 -14.23 9.10 -2.36
CA GLY A 151 -14.05 10.30 -1.54
C GLY A 151 -12.65 10.40 -0.93
N VAL A 152 -12.08 9.28 -0.44
CA VAL A 152 -10.69 9.22 0.03
C VAL A 152 -9.72 9.66 -1.07
N GLY A 153 -9.93 9.20 -2.31
CA GLY A 153 -9.09 9.59 -3.46
C GLY A 153 -9.09 11.08 -3.74
N ILE A 154 -10.21 11.79 -3.50
CA ILE A 154 -10.26 13.26 -3.62
C ILE A 154 -9.38 13.93 -2.56
N GLY A 155 -9.46 13.47 -1.30
CA GLY A 155 -8.63 14.00 -0.22
C GLY A 155 -7.14 13.79 -0.47
N GLU A 156 -6.76 12.58 -0.89
CA GLU A 156 -5.37 12.20 -1.20
C GLU A 156 -4.78 13.03 -2.36
N ALA A 157 -5.58 13.29 -3.41
CA ALA A 157 -5.16 14.05 -4.59
C ALA A 157 -4.71 15.49 -4.29
N SER A 158 -5.18 16.08 -3.19
CA SER A 158 -4.82 17.45 -2.80
C SER A 158 -3.39 17.57 -2.27
N TYR A 159 -2.81 16.49 -1.75
CA TYR A 159 -1.66 16.58 -0.84
C TYR A 159 -0.33 16.74 -1.58
N ALA A 160 -0.06 15.88 -2.56
CA ALA A 160 1.22 15.85 -3.28
C ALA A 160 1.58 17.17 -4.01
N PRO A 161 0.71 17.77 -4.85
CA PRO A 161 1.05 19.02 -5.55
C PRO A 161 1.20 20.20 -4.59
N ALA A 162 0.33 20.30 -3.58
CA ALA A 162 0.38 21.37 -2.59
C ALA A 162 1.64 21.28 -1.71
N ALA A 163 2.01 20.09 -1.26
CA ALA A 163 3.22 19.86 -0.47
C ALA A 163 4.50 20.18 -1.26
N ASN A 164 4.58 19.73 -2.52
CA ASN A 164 5.71 20.02 -3.40
C ASN A 164 5.90 21.53 -3.59
N SER A 165 4.80 22.24 -3.81
CA SER A 165 4.80 23.70 -3.98
C SER A 165 5.17 24.43 -2.69
N LEU A 166 4.63 24.01 -1.54
CA LEU A 166 4.90 24.60 -0.23
C LEU A 166 6.36 24.42 0.21
N ILE A 167 6.91 23.21 0.04
CA ILE A 167 8.33 22.92 0.35
C ILE A 167 9.26 23.75 -0.55
N GLY A 168 8.84 24.02 -1.79
CA GLY A 168 9.55 24.92 -2.70
C GLY A 168 9.77 26.31 -2.11
N ASP A 169 8.75 26.86 -1.46
CA ASP A 169 8.79 28.21 -0.87
C ASP A 169 9.34 28.25 0.56
N LEU A 170 9.32 27.12 1.28
CA LEU A 170 9.86 27.03 2.65
C LEU A 170 11.39 26.84 2.68
N PHE A 171 11.98 26.21 1.66
CA PHE A 171 13.39 25.84 1.67
C PHE A 171 14.17 26.43 0.48
N PRO A 172 15.36 27.02 0.72
CA PRO A 172 16.21 27.53 -0.35
C PRO A 172 16.74 26.40 -1.23
N ALA A 173 17.12 26.72 -2.47
CA ALA A 173 17.48 25.76 -3.52
C ALA A 173 18.52 24.70 -3.07
N GLY A 174 19.53 25.09 -2.29
CA GLY A 174 20.57 24.16 -1.80
C GLY A 174 20.10 23.13 -0.76
N ARG A 175 18.95 23.33 -0.10
CA ARG A 175 18.37 22.40 0.88
C ARG A 175 17.05 21.77 0.44
N ARG A 176 16.45 22.28 -0.65
CA ARG A 176 15.15 21.83 -1.16
C ARG A 176 15.13 20.34 -1.52
N ALA A 177 16.19 19.82 -2.15
CA ALA A 177 16.31 18.40 -2.47
C ALA A 177 16.27 17.51 -1.22
N ARG A 178 16.97 17.91 -0.15
CA ARG A 178 16.93 17.18 1.14
C ARG A 178 15.53 17.20 1.76
N ALA A 179 14.86 18.34 1.76
CA ALA A 179 13.49 18.46 2.27
C ALA A 179 12.51 17.57 1.48
N MET A 180 12.63 17.55 0.15
CA MET A 180 11.89 16.66 -0.74
C MET A 180 12.17 15.18 -0.45
N CYS A 181 13.43 14.78 -0.24
CA CYS A 181 13.76 13.40 0.11
C CYS A 181 13.12 12.98 1.44
N ILE A 182 13.19 13.83 2.47
CA ILE A 182 12.55 13.55 3.78
C ILE A 182 11.04 13.43 3.62
N PHE A 183 10.42 14.31 2.84
CA PHE A 183 8.99 14.23 2.53
C PHE A 183 8.62 12.91 1.83
N MET A 184 9.38 12.53 0.79
CA MET A 184 9.12 11.32 0.02
C MET A 184 9.42 10.02 0.78
N LEU A 185 10.22 10.07 1.85
CA LEU A 185 10.39 8.94 2.78
C LEU A 185 9.10 8.62 3.56
N GLY A 186 8.13 9.54 3.63
CA GLY A 186 6.85 9.29 4.30
C GLY A 186 6.08 8.11 3.71
N LEU A 187 6.06 7.96 2.39
CA LEU A 187 5.36 6.86 1.71
C LEU A 187 5.92 5.47 2.07
N PRO A 188 7.23 5.17 1.88
CA PRO A 188 7.78 3.86 2.23
C PRO A 188 7.75 3.58 3.74
N LEU A 189 7.96 4.59 4.59
CA LEU A 189 7.85 4.42 6.04
C LEU A 189 6.42 4.11 6.49
N GLY A 190 5.43 4.80 5.93
CA GLY A 190 4.01 4.53 6.20
C GLY A 190 3.60 3.11 5.78
N LEU A 191 4.04 2.66 4.60
CA LEU A 191 3.81 1.29 4.14
C LEU A 191 4.46 0.26 5.06
N LEU A 192 5.72 0.50 5.47
CA LEU A 192 6.43 -0.38 6.40
C LEU A 192 5.64 -0.50 7.70
N LEU A 193 5.29 0.62 8.33
CA LEU A 193 4.51 0.62 9.57
C LEU A 193 3.18 -0.12 9.39
N ALA A 194 2.46 0.13 8.29
CA ALA A 194 1.19 -0.54 8.00
C ALA A 194 1.34 -2.07 7.95
N PHE A 195 2.34 -2.60 7.24
CA PHE A 195 2.55 -4.04 7.15
C PHE A 195 2.92 -4.68 8.49
N PHE A 196 3.70 -3.98 9.32
CA PHE A 196 4.09 -4.48 10.64
C PHE A 196 2.94 -4.42 11.65
N THR A 197 2.10 -3.38 11.61
CA THR A 197 1.13 -3.13 12.69
C THR A 197 -0.26 -3.68 12.41
N ILE A 198 -0.72 -3.73 11.15
CA ILE A 198 -2.12 -4.10 10.84
C ILE A 198 -2.45 -5.51 11.34
N GLY A 199 -1.57 -6.50 11.13
CA GLY A 199 -1.81 -7.87 11.60
C GLY A 199 -2.01 -7.95 13.11
N ALA A 200 -1.09 -7.36 13.87
CA ALA A 200 -1.16 -7.29 15.32
C ALA A 200 -2.40 -6.52 15.81
N MET A 201 -2.81 -5.45 15.13
CA MET A 201 -4.04 -4.71 15.44
C MET A 201 -5.28 -5.57 15.24
N VAL A 202 -5.37 -6.30 14.12
CA VAL A 202 -6.52 -7.17 13.84
C VAL A 202 -6.61 -8.30 14.87
N GLU A 203 -5.47 -8.88 15.27
CA GLU A 203 -5.40 -9.90 16.31
C GLU A 203 -5.81 -9.37 17.69
N ALA A 204 -5.29 -8.20 18.09
CA ALA A 204 -5.56 -7.61 19.40
C ALA A 204 -7.02 -7.15 19.57
N PHE A 205 -7.61 -6.54 18.54
CA PHE A 205 -8.99 -6.04 18.60
C PHE A 205 -10.03 -7.05 18.11
N GLY A 206 -9.60 -8.19 17.54
CA GLY A 206 -10.48 -9.23 17.01
C GLY A 206 -11.35 -8.79 15.83
N THR A 207 -11.01 -7.67 15.17
CA THR A 207 -11.78 -7.12 14.05
C THR A 207 -10.89 -6.48 13.01
N TRP A 208 -11.16 -6.77 11.73
CA TRP A 208 -10.47 -6.16 10.58
C TRP A 208 -10.79 -4.67 10.41
N ARG A 209 -11.80 -4.16 11.13
CA ARG A 209 -12.25 -2.77 11.06
C ARG A 209 -11.40 -1.84 11.92
N ALA A 210 -10.76 -2.37 12.97
CA ALA A 210 -9.97 -1.58 13.93
C ALA A 210 -8.84 -0.76 13.27
N PRO A 211 -8.04 -1.29 12.32
CA PRO A 211 -7.00 -0.51 11.66
C PRO A 211 -7.51 0.79 11.00
N PHE A 212 -8.74 0.81 10.47
CA PHE A 212 -9.31 2.02 9.85
C PHE A 212 -9.55 3.14 10.85
N PHE A 213 -10.06 2.80 12.05
CA PHE A 213 -10.29 3.78 13.10
C PHE A 213 -8.98 4.26 13.71
N ILE A 214 -8.04 3.34 13.94
CA ILE A 214 -6.74 3.67 14.54
C ILE A 214 -5.91 4.52 13.58
N ALA A 215 -5.91 4.22 12.28
CA ALA A 215 -5.18 4.98 11.27
C ALA A 215 -5.75 6.39 11.04
N ALA A 216 -7.05 6.60 11.29
CA ALA A 216 -7.67 7.92 11.15
C ALA A 216 -7.19 8.92 12.22
N VAL A 217 -6.89 8.46 13.44
CA VAL A 217 -6.46 9.32 14.56
C VAL A 217 -5.19 10.12 14.25
N PRO A 218 -4.04 9.50 13.88
CA PRO A 218 -2.83 10.26 13.57
C PRO A 218 -3.03 11.17 12.35
N GLY A 219 -3.85 10.77 11.38
CA GLY A 219 -4.17 11.61 10.22
C GLY A 219 -4.91 12.89 10.59
N VAL A 220 -5.92 12.81 11.49
CA VAL A 220 -6.62 13.99 12.02
C VAL A 220 -5.68 14.87 12.83
N LEU A 221 -4.85 14.28 13.71
CA LEU A 221 -3.87 15.05 14.49
C LEU A 221 -2.88 15.81 13.59
N LEU A 222 -2.35 15.13 12.56
CA LEU A 222 -1.47 15.75 11.58
C LEU A 222 -2.18 16.84 10.78
N ALA A 223 -3.45 16.68 10.43
CA ALA A 223 -4.23 17.73 9.77
C ALA A 223 -4.32 18.99 10.63
N LEU A 224 -4.50 18.86 11.94
CA LEU A 224 -4.46 19.99 12.88
C LEU A 224 -3.10 20.70 12.88
N PHE A 225 -2.00 19.94 12.90
CA PHE A 225 -0.67 20.52 12.79
C PHE A 225 -0.42 21.21 11.45
N ILE A 226 -0.96 20.67 10.36
CA ILE A 226 -0.84 21.30 9.03
C ILE A 226 -1.52 22.67 9.02
N PHE A 227 -2.70 22.82 9.64
CA PHE A 227 -3.35 24.13 9.74
C PHE A 227 -2.52 25.18 10.49
N MET A 228 -1.58 24.75 11.35
CA MET A 228 -0.65 25.64 12.05
C MET A 228 0.54 26.07 11.17
N ILE A 229 0.77 25.42 10.03
CA ILE A 229 1.84 25.80 9.11
C ILE A 229 1.49 27.14 8.47
N ARG A 230 2.34 28.13 8.74
CA ARG A 230 2.22 29.47 8.16
C ARG A 230 2.55 29.43 6.68
N GLU A 231 1.61 29.88 5.85
CA GLU A 231 1.79 29.96 4.40
C GLU A 231 2.90 30.98 4.07
N PRO A 232 4.03 30.57 3.47
CA PRO A 232 5.06 31.49 3.02
C PRO A 232 4.58 32.29 1.79
N ALA A 233 5.14 33.49 1.62
CA ALA A 233 4.97 34.20 0.35
C ALA A 233 5.59 33.38 -0.78
N ARG A 234 4.95 33.38 -1.94
CA ARG A 234 5.42 32.60 -3.10
C ARG A 234 6.77 33.13 -3.56
N GLY A 235 7.74 32.24 -3.74
CA GLY A 235 9.12 32.61 -4.07
C GLY A 235 9.94 33.16 -2.90
N ALA A 236 9.45 33.14 -1.65
CA ALA A 236 10.15 33.71 -0.49
C ALA A 236 11.54 33.11 -0.25
N ALA A 237 11.78 31.86 -0.67
CA ALA A 237 13.06 31.18 -0.54
C ALA A 237 14.01 31.37 -1.74
N GLU A 238 13.61 32.12 -2.78
CA GLU A 238 14.50 32.47 -3.89
C GLU A 238 15.44 33.61 -3.48
N THR A 239 16.72 33.27 -3.26
CA THR A 239 17.76 34.22 -2.81
C THR A 239 18.31 35.08 -3.94
N VAL A 240 17.93 34.78 -5.19
CA VAL A 240 18.29 35.57 -6.36
C VAL A 240 17.07 36.41 -6.70
N ALA A 241 17.17 37.73 -6.50
CA ALA A 241 16.23 38.65 -7.13
C ALA A 241 16.28 38.35 -8.63
N ILE A 242 15.23 37.74 -9.18
CA ILE A 242 15.08 37.63 -10.62
C ILE A 242 15.05 39.08 -11.10
N THR A 243 16.16 39.57 -11.65
CA THR A 243 16.17 40.81 -12.41
C THR A 243 15.05 40.62 -13.42
N GLN A 244 13.95 41.36 -13.22
CA GLN A 244 12.83 41.42 -14.15
C GLN A 244 13.25 42.20 -15.40
N THR A 245 14.44 41.94 -15.94
CA THR A 245 14.63 42.08 -17.38
C THR A 245 13.64 41.11 -17.99
N PRO A 246 12.60 41.58 -18.70
CA PRO A 246 11.75 40.68 -19.46
C PRO A 246 12.68 39.84 -20.32
N LEU A 247 12.79 38.56 -20.00
CA LEU A 247 13.51 37.62 -20.84
C LEU A 247 12.67 37.52 -22.10
N ASP A 248 12.99 38.34 -23.10
CA ASP A 248 12.35 38.33 -24.43
C ASP A 248 12.32 36.92 -25.05
N ARG A 249 13.17 36.03 -24.54
CA ARG A 249 13.27 34.62 -24.94
C ARG A 249 13.52 33.73 -23.71
N PRO A 250 12.51 33.07 -23.11
CA PRO A 250 12.75 32.02 -22.13
C PRO A 250 13.64 30.94 -22.76
N LEU A 251 14.51 30.29 -21.97
CA LEU A 251 15.53 29.34 -22.45
C LEU A 251 15.00 28.26 -23.42
N ARG A 252 13.72 27.87 -23.32
CA ARG A 252 13.06 26.93 -24.26
C ARG A 252 12.82 27.52 -25.66
N ARG A 253 12.60 28.83 -25.76
CA ARG A 253 12.46 29.58 -27.03
C ARG A 253 13.80 29.73 -27.76
N ARG A 254 14.92 29.64 -27.04
CA ARG A 254 16.28 29.74 -27.62
C ARG A 254 16.82 28.42 -28.20
N TYR A 255 16.33 27.28 -27.72
CA TYR A 255 16.82 25.96 -28.16
C TYR A 255 15.81 25.12 -28.97
N PHE A 256 14.50 25.29 -28.79
CA PHE A 256 13.50 24.42 -29.44
C PHE A 256 12.29 25.15 -30.06
N ALA A 257 12.22 26.49 -29.97
CA ALA A 257 11.11 27.31 -30.50
C ALA A 257 9.69 26.93 -30.01
N LEU A 258 9.55 26.06 -29.00
CA LEU A 258 8.26 25.64 -28.45
C LEU A 258 7.68 26.72 -27.51
N THR A 259 6.36 26.94 -27.57
CA THR A 259 5.66 27.79 -26.61
C THR A 259 5.57 27.09 -25.24
N LEU A 260 5.37 27.85 -24.15
CA LEU A 260 5.23 27.28 -22.79
C LEU A 260 4.09 26.25 -22.72
N HIS A 261 3.03 26.50 -23.49
CA HIS A 261 1.90 25.61 -23.67
C HIS A 261 2.31 24.29 -24.34
N ASP A 262 3.03 24.35 -25.46
CA ASP A 262 3.43 23.15 -26.21
C ASP A 262 4.39 22.26 -25.39
N ALA A 263 5.29 22.88 -24.62
CA ALA A 263 6.18 22.15 -23.73
C ALA A 263 5.43 21.49 -22.56
N ALA A 264 4.42 22.16 -22.00
CA ALA A 264 3.58 21.60 -20.94
C ALA A 264 2.71 20.44 -21.47
N VAL A 265 2.11 20.61 -22.65
CA VAL A 265 1.33 19.56 -23.32
C VAL A 265 2.21 18.36 -23.68
N ALA A 266 3.39 18.58 -24.26
CA ALA A 266 4.32 17.50 -24.60
C ALA A 266 4.78 16.73 -23.34
N THR A 267 5.18 17.43 -22.28
CA THR A 267 5.60 16.78 -21.03
C THR A 267 4.44 16.02 -20.38
N GLY A 268 3.25 16.62 -20.35
CA GLY A 268 2.04 16.01 -19.83
C GLY A 268 1.62 14.77 -20.61
N MET A 269 1.68 14.80 -21.94
CA MET A 269 1.39 13.64 -22.78
C MET A 269 2.42 12.54 -22.60
N ILE A 270 3.71 12.87 -22.56
CA ILE A 270 4.78 11.87 -22.36
C ILE A 270 4.60 11.19 -21.01
N VAL A 271 4.52 11.94 -19.90
CA VAL A 271 4.39 11.37 -18.55
C VAL A 271 3.05 10.67 -18.37
N GLY A 272 1.96 11.26 -18.88
CA GLY A 272 0.61 10.70 -18.79
C GLY A 272 0.44 9.40 -19.56
N LEU A 273 0.81 9.37 -20.84
CA LEU A 273 0.71 8.15 -21.67
C LEU A 273 1.71 7.08 -21.22
N SER A 274 2.96 7.44 -20.94
CA SER A 274 3.95 6.47 -20.46
C SER A 274 3.58 5.90 -19.09
N GLY A 275 3.05 6.72 -18.18
CA GLY A 275 2.56 6.27 -16.88
C GLY A 275 1.35 5.35 -17.01
N LEU A 276 0.34 5.74 -17.81
CA LEU A 276 -0.86 4.94 -18.01
C LEU A 276 -0.54 3.59 -18.66
N VAL A 277 0.21 3.60 -19.77
CA VAL A 277 0.58 2.40 -20.51
C VAL A 277 1.55 1.54 -19.68
N GLY A 278 2.54 2.16 -19.05
CA GLY A 278 3.56 1.47 -18.26
C GLY A 278 3.00 0.78 -17.02
N LEU A 279 2.14 1.45 -16.24
CA LEU A 279 1.54 0.86 -15.04
C LEU A 279 0.52 -0.23 -15.39
N THR A 280 -0.29 -0.03 -16.45
CA THR A 280 -1.32 -1.00 -16.84
C THR A 280 -0.72 -2.25 -17.49
N LEU A 281 0.14 -2.09 -18.51
CA LEU A 281 0.81 -3.22 -19.15
C LEU A 281 1.82 -3.89 -18.22
N GLY A 282 2.56 -3.10 -17.44
CA GLY A 282 3.53 -3.61 -16.47
C GLY A 282 2.87 -4.46 -15.40
N GLY A 283 1.74 -4.02 -14.84
CA GLY A 283 0.96 -4.80 -13.88
C GLY A 283 0.42 -6.10 -14.49
N TRP A 284 -0.20 -6.02 -15.67
CA TRP A 284 -0.73 -7.19 -16.37
C TRP A 284 0.35 -8.22 -16.72
N MET A 285 1.51 -7.76 -17.22
CA MET A 285 2.67 -8.62 -17.49
C MET A 285 3.22 -9.24 -16.21
N ALA A 286 3.37 -8.46 -15.12
CA ALA A 286 3.85 -8.96 -13.84
C ALA A 286 2.98 -10.09 -13.29
N ASP A 287 1.65 -9.95 -13.41
CA ASP A 287 0.71 -10.96 -12.97
C ASP A 287 0.77 -12.23 -13.83
N LYS A 288 0.91 -12.08 -15.15
CA LYS A 288 1.08 -13.22 -16.07
C LYS A 288 2.39 -13.98 -15.81
N VAL A 289 3.46 -13.28 -15.47
CA VAL A 289 4.75 -13.90 -15.10
C VAL A 289 4.66 -14.60 -13.73
N HIS A 290 3.91 -14.03 -12.78
CA HIS A 290 3.66 -14.66 -11.48
C HIS A 290 2.90 -15.98 -11.58
N GLN A 291 1.94 -16.06 -12.51
CA GLN A 291 1.20 -17.32 -12.76
C GLN A 291 2.12 -18.45 -13.25
N ARG A 292 3.27 -18.13 -13.83
CA ARG A 292 4.27 -19.13 -14.28
C ARG A 292 5.31 -19.46 -13.22
N PHE A 293 5.69 -18.49 -12.40
CA PHE A 293 6.72 -18.64 -11.38
C PHE A 293 6.31 -17.93 -10.08
N ALA A 294 6.42 -18.61 -8.94
CA ALA A 294 6.02 -18.07 -7.64
C ALA A 294 6.73 -16.73 -7.28
N ASN A 295 7.98 -16.55 -7.71
CA ASN A 295 8.75 -15.32 -7.54
C ASN A 295 8.66 -14.36 -8.76
N GLY A 296 7.76 -14.63 -9.69
CA GLY A 296 7.68 -13.97 -11.00
C GLY A 296 7.49 -12.45 -10.95
N ARG A 297 6.72 -11.91 -9.99
CA ARG A 297 6.54 -10.44 -9.86
C ARG A 297 7.85 -9.74 -9.50
N LEU A 298 8.63 -10.31 -8.58
CA LEU A 298 9.92 -9.75 -8.14
C LEU A 298 10.96 -9.81 -9.25
N VAL A 299 11.02 -10.93 -9.98
CA VAL A 299 11.94 -11.11 -11.12
C VAL A 299 11.57 -10.18 -12.27
N PHE A 300 10.27 -10.04 -12.58
CA PHE A 300 9.80 -9.11 -13.59
C PHE A 300 10.12 -7.66 -13.22
N ALA A 301 9.89 -7.26 -11.96
CA ALA A 301 10.28 -5.95 -11.47
C ALA A 301 11.79 -5.72 -11.63
N ALA A 302 12.63 -6.65 -11.20
CA ALA A 302 14.08 -6.55 -11.37
C ALA A 302 14.49 -6.41 -12.86
N LEU A 303 13.92 -7.23 -13.74
CA LEU A 303 14.20 -7.16 -15.18
C LEU A 303 13.77 -5.81 -15.78
N SER A 304 12.60 -5.30 -15.37
CA SER A 304 12.11 -3.99 -15.81
C SER A 304 13.04 -2.86 -15.36
N MET A 305 13.62 -2.97 -14.16
CA MET A 305 14.61 -2.00 -13.67
C MET A 305 15.92 -2.08 -14.44
N LEU A 306 16.36 -3.28 -14.86
CA LEU A 306 17.52 -3.43 -15.74
C LEU A 306 17.29 -2.75 -17.09
N VAL A 307 16.14 -3.02 -17.71
CA VAL A 307 15.77 -2.39 -18.99
C VAL A 307 15.68 -0.88 -18.83
N ALA A 308 15.02 -0.38 -17.77
CA ALA A 308 14.95 1.04 -17.48
C ALA A 308 16.34 1.66 -17.28
N THR A 309 17.25 0.96 -16.59
CA THR A 309 18.64 1.39 -16.41
C THR A 309 19.35 1.53 -17.75
N LEU A 310 19.27 0.51 -18.61
CA LEU A 310 19.92 0.51 -19.92
C LEU A 310 19.35 1.60 -20.83
N CYS A 311 18.03 1.75 -20.88
CA CYS A 311 17.38 2.82 -21.64
C CYS A 311 17.76 4.21 -21.11
N THR A 312 17.81 4.40 -19.78
CA THR A 312 18.21 5.67 -19.18
C THR A 312 19.68 5.98 -19.46
N ALA A 313 20.56 4.99 -19.34
CA ALA A 313 21.99 5.13 -19.64
C ALA A 313 22.23 5.44 -21.12
N TRP A 314 21.51 4.76 -22.01
CA TRP A 314 21.54 5.03 -23.45
C TRP A 314 21.03 6.44 -23.77
N ALA A 315 19.92 6.87 -23.18
CA ALA A 315 19.38 8.22 -23.35
C ALA A 315 20.34 9.31 -22.87
N LEU A 316 21.08 9.08 -21.78
CA LEU A 316 22.09 10.00 -21.27
C LEU A 316 23.36 10.03 -22.15
N HIS A 317 23.70 8.92 -22.82
CA HIS A 317 24.84 8.85 -23.75
C HIS A 317 24.52 9.35 -25.16
N ALA A 318 23.25 9.32 -25.59
CA ALA A 318 22.84 9.63 -26.96
C ALA A 318 23.03 11.12 -27.36
N GLY A 319 23.39 12.01 -26.44
CA GLY A 319 23.64 13.43 -26.74
C GLY A 319 22.39 14.20 -27.18
N ARG A 320 22.51 15.54 -27.22
CA ARG A 320 21.40 16.53 -27.26
C ARG A 320 20.45 16.48 -28.47
N ILE A 321 20.58 15.56 -29.43
CA ILE A 321 20.04 15.79 -30.79
C ILE A 321 18.73 15.06 -31.13
N GLU A 322 18.30 13.98 -30.45
CA GLU A 322 17.07 13.26 -30.90
C GLU A 322 15.92 13.14 -29.89
N LEU A 323 16.11 13.50 -28.60
CA LEU A 323 15.03 13.56 -27.61
C LEU A 323 14.71 15.02 -27.23
N GLY A 324 14.27 15.81 -28.22
CA GLY A 324 13.89 17.21 -28.05
C GLY A 324 12.80 17.48 -27.00
N GLY A 325 12.05 16.45 -26.57
CA GLY A 325 11.06 16.57 -25.50
C GLY A 325 11.58 16.21 -24.09
N PHE A 326 12.40 15.17 -23.96
CA PHE A 326 12.76 14.60 -22.66
C PHE A 326 13.99 15.28 -22.03
N VAL A 327 15.03 15.53 -22.83
CA VAL A 327 16.29 16.15 -22.35
C VAL A 327 16.14 17.67 -22.18
N ALA A 328 15.25 18.30 -22.95
CA ALA A 328 14.98 19.74 -22.89
C ALA A 328 14.41 20.21 -21.54
N VAL A 329 13.74 19.33 -20.79
CA VAL A 329 13.19 19.64 -19.46
C VAL A 329 14.28 19.68 -18.38
N PHE A 330 15.39 18.96 -18.58
CA PHE A 330 16.42 18.75 -17.55
C PHE A 330 17.79 19.39 -17.88
N GLY A 331 17.85 20.20 -18.93
CA GLY A 331 19.09 20.81 -19.45
C GLY A 331 19.68 21.97 -18.65
N ALA A 332 19.71 21.90 -17.31
CA ALA A 332 20.50 22.81 -16.48
C ALA A 332 21.88 22.19 -16.23
N GLN A 333 22.97 22.94 -16.47
CA GLN A 333 24.34 22.51 -16.16
C GLN A 333 24.42 22.15 -14.67
N GLY A 334 24.72 20.88 -14.36
CA GLY A 334 24.69 20.28 -13.02
C GLY A 334 23.58 19.24 -12.79
N LEU A 335 22.45 19.33 -13.48
CA LEU A 335 21.37 18.33 -13.40
C LEU A 335 21.70 17.07 -14.21
N HIS A 336 22.39 17.24 -15.35
CA HIS A 336 22.83 16.14 -16.20
C HIS A 336 23.76 15.16 -15.46
N ASP A 337 24.68 15.66 -14.64
CA ASP A 337 25.59 14.81 -13.86
C ASP A 337 24.85 14.09 -12.72
N ALA A 338 23.86 14.75 -12.10
CA ALA A 338 22.99 14.13 -11.10
C ALA A 338 22.07 13.04 -11.72
N MET A 339 21.76 13.10 -13.02
CA MET A 339 20.92 12.09 -13.67
C MET A 339 21.60 10.72 -13.78
N TYR A 340 22.93 10.62 -13.67
CA TYR A 340 23.63 9.34 -13.58
C TYR A 340 23.35 8.57 -12.27
N LEU A 341 22.84 9.24 -11.23
CA LEU A 341 22.39 8.57 -10.00
C LEU A 341 21.15 7.70 -10.23
N ILE A 342 20.34 8.00 -11.25
CA ILE A 342 19.12 7.25 -11.58
C ILE A 342 19.46 5.80 -11.98
N PRO A 343 20.29 5.53 -13.02
CA PRO A 343 20.65 4.16 -13.38
C PRO A 343 21.40 3.44 -12.24
N VAL A 344 22.21 4.14 -11.45
CA VAL A 344 22.87 3.54 -10.27
C VAL A 344 21.85 3.10 -9.22
N ALA A 345 20.87 3.94 -8.89
CA ALA A 345 19.81 3.61 -7.94
C ALA A 345 18.91 2.48 -8.46
N LEU A 346 18.60 2.47 -9.76
CA LEU A 346 17.83 1.40 -10.39
C LEU A 346 18.57 0.07 -10.34
N LEU A 347 19.88 0.05 -10.61
CA LEU A 347 20.73 -1.13 -10.49
C LEU A 347 20.83 -1.64 -9.05
N LEU A 348 21.04 -0.73 -8.09
CA LEU A 348 21.07 -1.11 -6.67
C LEU A 348 19.74 -1.74 -6.25
N THR A 349 18.61 -1.12 -6.62
CA THR A 349 17.28 -1.66 -6.30
C THR A 349 17.03 -3.00 -6.99
N MET A 350 17.49 -3.18 -8.24
CA MET A 350 17.46 -4.46 -8.94
C MET A 350 18.23 -5.54 -8.17
N VAL A 351 19.43 -5.25 -7.69
CA VAL A 351 20.24 -6.20 -6.90
C VAL A 351 19.49 -6.61 -5.63
N PHE A 352 18.88 -5.66 -4.92
CA PHE A 352 18.06 -5.97 -3.74
C PHE A 352 16.84 -6.81 -4.08
N LEU A 353 16.13 -6.52 -5.17
CA LEU A 353 14.98 -7.31 -5.61
C LEU A 353 15.38 -8.72 -6.04
N LEU A 354 16.52 -8.90 -6.71
CA LEU A 354 17.04 -10.22 -7.05
C LEU A 354 17.48 -11.00 -5.82
N ALA A 355 18.16 -10.36 -4.88
CA ALA A 355 18.51 -10.97 -3.59
C ALA A 355 17.24 -11.38 -2.82
N ALA A 356 16.25 -10.49 -2.73
CA ALA A 356 14.96 -10.77 -2.11
C ALA A 356 14.25 -11.93 -2.82
N SER A 357 14.23 -11.99 -4.16
CA SER A 357 13.57 -13.05 -4.91
C SER A 357 14.16 -14.45 -4.66
N ARG A 358 15.45 -14.53 -4.32
CA ARG A 358 16.16 -15.79 -4.02
C ARG A 358 15.86 -16.28 -2.61
N CYS A 359 15.75 -15.35 -1.66
CA CYS A 359 15.43 -15.68 -0.28
C CYS A 359 13.92 -15.89 -0.08
N PHE A 360 13.07 -15.15 -0.79
CA PHE A 360 11.62 -15.14 -0.59
C PHE A 360 11.00 -16.53 -0.67
N SER A 361 11.33 -17.33 -1.68
CA SER A 361 10.80 -18.69 -1.81
C SER A 361 11.26 -19.58 -0.66
N ARG A 362 12.53 -19.46 -0.26
CA ARG A 362 13.14 -20.24 0.81
C ARG A 362 12.64 -19.82 2.18
N ASP A 363 12.37 -18.53 2.39
CA ASP A 363 11.86 -17.97 3.63
C ASP A 363 10.35 -18.21 3.74
N ALA A 364 9.60 -18.14 2.63
CA ALA A 364 8.21 -18.56 2.59
C ALA A 364 8.06 -20.08 2.83
N GLN A 365 8.97 -20.88 2.28
CA GLN A 365 9.06 -22.31 2.60
C GLN A 365 9.47 -22.53 4.04
N ARG A 366 10.49 -21.86 4.57
CA ARG A 366 10.91 -21.95 5.99
C ARG A 366 9.83 -21.47 6.96
N MET A 367 9.01 -20.49 6.60
CA MET A 367 7.86 -20.11 7.41
C MET A 367 6.77 -21.18 7.35
N ARG A 368 6.52 -21.78 6.18
CA ARG A 368 5.57 -22.91 6.05
C ARG A 368 6.06 -24.17 6.74
N GLU A 369 7.31 -24.52 6.54
CA GLU A 369 8.02 -25.62 7.17
C GLU A 369 8.22 -25.34 8.65
N GLY A 370 8.44 -24.11 9.08
CA GLY A 370 8.44 -23.73 10.50
C GLY A 370 7.06 -23.93 11.11
N MET A 371 5.98 -23.50 10.43
CA MET A 371 4.61 -23.82 10.85
C MET A 371 4.33 -25.33 10.85
N VAL A 372 4.94 -26.10 9.94
CA VAL A 372 4.76 -27.56 9.82
C VAL A 372 5.67 -28.34 10.75
N LEU A 373 6.86 -27.87 11.09
CA LEU A 373 7.86 -28.45 11.99
C LEU A 373 7.56 -28.08 13.43
N ASP A 374 7.09 -26.86 13.70
CA ASP A 374 6.41 -26.58 14.95
C ASP A 374 5.17 -27.47 15.06
N GLY A 375 4.42 -27.67 13.97
CA GLY A 375 3.33 -28.64 13.91
C GLY A 375 3.74 -30.11 14.10
N ALA A 376 4.91 -30.52 13.58
CA ALA A 376 5.37 -31.91 13.53
C ALA A 376 6.29 -32.29 14.69
N ALA A 377 7.04 -31.36 15.27
CA ALA A 377 7.71 -31.51 16.56
C ALA A 377 6.65 -31.63 17.67
N VAL A 378 5.57 -30.85 17.57
CA VAL A 378 4.36 -31.03 18.39
C VAL A 378 3.65 -32.37 18.11
N ALA A 379 3.76 -32.94 16.91
CA ALA A 379 3.19 -34.26 16.58
C ALA A 379 4.10 -35.44 17.00
N GLY A 380 5.42 -35.31 16.89
CA GLY A 380 6.41 -36.36 17.19
C GLY A 380 6.65 -36.52 18.69
N GLN A 381 6.61 -35.42 19.45
CA GLN A 381 6.59 -35.49 20.92
C GLN A 381 5.27 -36.08 21.44
N ALA A 382 4.18 -36.01 20.66
CA ALA A 382 2.90 -36.66 20.96
C ALA A 382 2.83 -38.15 20.56
N ALA A 383 3.87 -38.70 19.93
CA ALA A 383 3.95 -40.11 19.54
C ALA A 383 4.94 -40.93 20.40
N GLN A 384 5.75 -40.26 21.23
CA GLN A 384 6.71 -40.86 22.16
C GLN A 384 6.29 -40.76 23.64
N ALA A 385 5.17 -40.10 23.93
CA ALA A 385 4.45 -40.12 25.21
C ALA A 385 3.12 -40.85 25.01
#